data_AF-A0A2V6JAE6-F1
#
_entry.id   AF-A0A2V6JAE6-F1
#
_cell.length_a   1.000
_cell.length_b   1.000
_cell.length_c   1.000
_cell.angle_alpha   90.00
_cell.angle_beta   90.00
_cell.angle_gamma   90.00
#
_symmetry.space_group_name_H-M   'P 1'
#
loop_
_entity.id
_entity.type
_entity.pdbx_description
1 polymer ?
#
loop_
_entity_poly.entity_id
_entity_poly.type
_entity_poly.pdbx_seq_one_letter_code
_entity_poly.pdbx_strand_id
1 'polypeptide(L)'
;MIESLRNFELAFIDEFAVPGKKFTAAAFNAKVNEGNAKFQQAIADEKFTARRPVLGNLKGQFDADAAHLRSKASRGKITPALGTEMKNDINKTYDHALGR
;
A
#
# COMPACT_ATOMS: atom_id res chain seq x y z
N MET A 1 5.15 6.21 -12.52
CA MET A 1 5.34 6.90 -11.23
C MET A 1 4.19 6.62 -10.28
N ILE A 2 2.95 7.03 -10.57
CA ILE A 2 1.77 6.67 -9.74
C ILE A 2 1.34 5.21 -9.98
N GLU A 3 1.28 4.74 -11.23
CA GLU A 3 0.91 3.34 -11.53
C GLU A 3 1.93 2.32 -10.96
N SER A 4 3.21 2.68 -10.89
CA SER A 4 4.23 1.82 -10.26
C SER A 4 4.04 1.69 -8.75
N LEU A 5 3.53 2.74 -8.09
CA LEU A 5 3.18 2.68 -6.66
C LEU A 5 1.92 1.82 -6.46
N ARG A 6 0.90 1.96 -7.32
CA ARG A 6 -0.29 1.09 -7.33
C ARG A 6 0.10 -0.38 -7.41
N ASN A 7 0.94 -0.73 -8.39
CA ASN A 7 1.36 -2.11 -8.61
C ASN A 7 2.15 -2.67 -7.42
N PHE A 8 3.00 -1.84 -6.81
CA PHE A 8 3.72 -2.22 -5.61
C PHE A 8 2.75 -2.51 -4.45
N GLU A 9 1.77 -1.65 -4.24
CA GLU A 9 0.81 -1.79 -3.14
C GLU A 9 -0.13 -2.98 -3.33
N LEU A 10 -0.59 -3.23 -4.56
CA LEU A 10 -1.35 -4.44 -4.88
C LEU A 10 -0.54 -5.72 -4.59
N ALA A 11 0.73 -5.74 -5.01
CA ALA A 11 1.63 -6.87 -4.73
C ALA A 11 1.91 -7.03 -3.22
N PHE A 12 1.99 -5.93 -2.49
CA PHE A 12 2.10 -5.95 -1.03
C PHE A 12 0.87 -6.60 -0.37
N ILE A 13 -0.34 -6.29 -0.83
CA ILE A 13 -1.55 -6.97 -0.35
C ILE A 13 -1.53 -8.45 -0.73
N ASP A 14 -1.15 -8.81 -1.95
CA ASP A 14 -1.03 -10.21 -2.37
C ASP A 14 -0.02 -11.00 -1.52
N GLU A 15 1.04 -10.35 -1.06
CA GLU A 15 2.07 -10.98 -0.23
C GLU A 15 1.61 -11.20 1.22
N PHE A 16 0.88 -10.24 1.81
CA PHE A 16 0.63 -10.20 3.25
C PHE A 16 -0.84 -10.40 3.66
N ALA A 17 -1.80 -10.28 2.75
CA ALA A 17 -3.21 -10.60 2.98
C ALA A 17 -3.57 -12.03 2.56
N VAL A 18 -2.66 -12.99 2.80
CA VAL A 18 -2.86 -14.41 2.49
C VAL A 18 -3.39 -15.16 3.73
N PRO A 19 -4.60 -15.74 3.67
CA PRO A 19 -5.15 -16.54 4.78
C PRO A 19 -4.26 -17.73 5.11
N GLY A 20 -4.07 -18.02 6.41
CA GLY A 20 -3.27 -19.16 6.88
C GLY A 20 -1.75 -19.02 6.69
N LYS A 21 -1.26 -17.99 5.97
CA LYS A 21 0.17 -17.70 5.88
C LYS A 21 0.67 -17.19 7.23
N LYS A 22 1.79 -17.76 7.70
CA LYS A 22 2.43 -17.29 8.93
C LYS A 22 2.90 -15.85 8.74
N PHE A 23 2.40 -14.94 9.58
CA PHE A 23 2.84 -13.55 9.56
C PHE A 23 4.27 -13.43 10.12
N THR A 24 5.15 -12.81 9.35
CA THR A 24 6.54 -12.53 9.74
C THR A 24 6.73 -11.02 9.84
N ALA A 25 6.77 -10.50 11.07
CA ALA A 25 6.90 -9.06 11.32
C ALA A 25 8.16 -8.46 10.67
N ALA A 26 9.26 -9.23 10.59
CA ALA A 26 10.50 -8.79 9.95
C ALA A 26 10.33 -8.56 8.44
N ALA A 27 9.76 -9.54 7.71
CA ALA A 27 9.54 -9.39 6.26
C ALA A 27 8.51 -8.31 5.96
N PHE A 28 7.44 -8.24 6.78
CA PHE A 28 6.44 -7.19 6.68
C PHE A 28 7.06 -5.80 6.84
N ASN A 29 7.83 -5.59 7.91
CA ASN A 29 8.51 -4.31 8.16
C ASN A 29 9.49 -3.95 7.05
N ALA A 30 10.23 -4.93 6.51
CA ALA A 30 11.15 -4.69 5.40
C ALA A 30 10.40 -4.19 4.16
N LYS A 31 9.24 -4.79 3.83
CA LYS A 31 8.40 -4.32 2.72
C LYS A 31 7.71 -2.99 2.97
N VAL A 32 7.29 -2.71 4.20
CA VAL A 32 6.79 -1.38 4.57
C VAL A 32 7.87 -0.31 4.38
N ASN A 33 9.10 -0.59 4.80
CA ASN A 33 10.23 0.33 4.62
C ASN A 33 10.57 0.54 3.14
N GLU A 34 10.53 -0.52 2.33
CA GLU A 34 10.69 -0.41 0.87
C GLU A 34 9.60 0.47 0.24
N GLY A 35 8.34 0.26 0.62
CA GLY A 35 7.23 1.09 0.16
C GLY A 35 7.43 2.56 0.54
N ASN A 36 7.75 2.83 1.81
CA ASN A 36 8.04 4.18 2.30
C ASN A 36 9.15 4.87 1.50
N ALA A 37 10.25 4.16 1.22
CA ALA A 37 11.32 4.69 0.39
C ALA A 37 10.85 5.00 -1.04
N LYS A 38 10.06 4.12 -1.66
CA LYS A 38 9.48 4.35 -3.00
C LYS A 38 8.57 5.58 -3.05
N PHE A 39 7.69 5.74 -2.05
CA PHE A 39 6.82 6.93 -1.97
C PHE A 39 7.61 8.21 -1.75
N GLN A 40 8.59 8.19 -0.83
CA GLN A 40 9.47 9.34 -0.58
C GLN A 40 10.26 9.73 -1.83
N GLN A 41 10.81 8.75 -2.54
CA GLN A 41 11.51 8.98 -3.80
C GLN A 41 10.57 9.58 -4.85
N ALA A 42 9.36 9.04 -5.01
CA ALA A 42 8.38 9.57 -5.95
C ALA A 42 7.98 11.02 -5.62
N ILE A 43 7.82 11.37 -4.34
CA ILE A 43 7.54 12.74 -3.89
C ILE A 43 8.73 13.67 -4.20
N ALA A 44 9.96 13.21 -3.96
CA ALA A 44 11.18 13.98 -4.22
C ALA A 44 11.41 14.23 -5.72
N ASP A 45 11.17 13.22 -6.55
CA ASP A 45 11.38 13.26 -8.00
C ASP A 45 10.24 13.98 -8.75
N GLU A 46 9.10 14.22 -8.09
CA GLU A 46 7.95 14.87 -8.70
C GLU A 46 8.26 16.35 -9.03
N LYS A 47 8.28 16.62 -10.34
CA LYS A 47 8.54 17.94 -10.93
C LYS A 47 7.30 18.83 -10.88
N PHE A 48 6.10 18.24 -10.92
CA PHE A 48 4.84 18.98 -10.85
C PHE A 48 4.44 19.17 -9.39
N THR A 49 4.67 20.37 -8.85
CA THR A 49 4.35 20.70 -7.44
C THR A 49 2.91 20.41 -7.06
N ALA A 50 1.96 20.58 -7.99
CA ALA A 50 0.54 20.25 -7.80
C ALA A 50 0.26 18.75 -7.58
N ARG A 51 1.16 17.85 -8.01
CA ARG A 51 1.03 16.39 -7.82
C ARG A 51 1.68 15.89 -6.53
N ARG A 52 2.52 16.69 -5.87
CA ARG A 52 3.15 16.32 -4.59
C ARG A 52 2.13 16.04 -3.48
N PRO A 53 1.06 16.86 -3.30
CA PRO A 53 0.00 16.53 -2.33
C PRO A 53 -0.68 15.20 -2.63
N VAL A 54 -0.91 14.88 -3.91
CA VAL A 54 -1.50 13.59 -4.33
C VAL A 54 -0.61 12.44 -3.90
N LEU A 55 0.69 12.51 -4.17
CA LEU A 55 1.67 11.49 -3.74
C LEU A 55 1.77 11.40 -2.20
N GLY A 56 1.67 12.52 -1.49
CA GLY A 56 1.62 12.55 -0.03
C GLY A 56 0.39 11.82 0.52
N ASN A 57 -0.78 12.03 -0.09
CA ASN A 57 -2.00 11.32 0.25
C ASN A 57 -1.89 9.82 -0.02
N LEU A 58 -1.33 9.42 -1.17
CA LEU A 58 -1.09 8.01 -1.48
C LEU A 58 -0.16 7.34 -0.47
N LYS A 59 0.91 8.04 -0.04
CA LYS A 59 1.76 7.54 1.04
C LYS A 59 0.98 7.34 2.35
N GLY A 60 0.13 8.31 2.70
CA GLY A 60 -0.74 8.20 3.88
C GLY A 60 -1.69 7.00 3.80
N GLN A 61 -2.24 6.72 2.61
CA GLN A 61 -3.06 5.54 2.37
C GLN A 61 -2.27 4.24 2.57
N PHE A 62 -1.06 4.17 1.99
CA PHE A 62 -0.18 3.01 2.18
C PHE A 62 0.16 2.75 3.66
N ASP A 63 0.45 3.81 4.44
CA ASP A 63 0.70 3.69 5.87
C ASP A 63 -0.54 3.14 6.62
N ALA A 64 -1.74 3.59 6.24
CA ALA A 64 -3.00 3.12 6.82
C ALA A 64 -3.28 1.65 6.47
N ASP A 65 -3.07 1.26 5.21
CA ASP A 65 -3.26 -0.12 4.75
C ASP A 65 -2.25 -1.08 5.39
N ALA A 66 -0.98 -0.67 5.52
CA ALA A 66 0.03 -1.43 6.25
C ALA A 66 -0.35 -1.59 7.74
N ALA A 67 -0.81 -0.52 8.40
CA ALA A 67 -1.24 -0.59 9.80
C ALA A 67 -2.46 -1.52 9.98
N HIS A 68 -3.44 -1.42 9.07
CA HIS A 68 -4.62 -2.27 9.07
C HIS A 68 -4.24 -3.74 8.90
N LEU A 69 -3.41 -4.05 7.90
CA LEU A 69 -3.00 -5.40 7.59
C LEU A 69 -2.17 -6.02 8.72
N ARG A 70 -1.24 -5.27 9.30
CA ARG A 70 -0.48 -5.69 10.48
C ARG A 70 -1.39 -6.07 11.65
N SER A 71 -2.39 -5.23 11.94
CA SER A 71 -3.36 -5.46 13.01
C SER A 71 -4.14 -6.76 12.78
N LYS A 72 -4.64 -6.99 11.55
CA LYS A 72 -5.36 -8.21 11.20
C LYS A 72 -4.46 -9.45 11.25
N ALA A 73 -3.26 -9.35 10.69
CA ALA A 73 -2.30 -10.46 10.64
C ALA A 73 -1.84 -10.90 12.04
N SER A 74 -1.54 -9.95 12.93
CA SER A 74 -1.16 -10.25 14.33
C SER A 74 -2.25 -10.99 15.12
N ARG A 75 -3.51 -10.87 14.69
CA ARG A 75 -4.68 -11.51 15.32
C ARG A 75 -5.13 -12.78 14.58
N GLY A 76 -4.42 -13.19 13.53
CA GLY A 76 -4.83 -14.30 12.66
C GLY A 76 -6.14 -14.05 11.90
N LYS A 77 -6.53 -12.78 11.69
CA LYS A 77 -7.80 -12.36 11.08
C LYS A 77 -7.66 -11.95 9.61
N ILE A 78 -6.72 -12.56 8.90
CA ILE A 78 -6.58 -12.37 7.45
C ILE A 78 -7.58 -13.27 6.74
N THR A 79 -8.46 -12.67 5.93
CA THR A 79 -9.47 -13.38 5.14
C THR A 79 -9.29 -13.05 3.66
N PRO A 80 -9.76 -13.91 2.74
CA PRO A 80 -9.76 -13.57 1.31
C PRO A 80 -10.52 -12.26 1.04
N ALA A 81 -11.65 -12.05 1.73
CA ALA A 81 -12.46 -10.86 1.61
C ALA A 81 -11.69 -9.58 1.96
N LEU A 82 -10.86 -9.60 3.01
CA LEU A 82 -10.01 -8.47 3.38
C LEU A 82 -9.03 -8.12 2.24
N GLY A 83 -8.37 -9.13 1.66
CA GLY A 83 -7.43 -8.90 0.55
C GLY A 83 -8.13 -8.30 -0.68
N THR A 84 -9.34 -8.76 -1.00
CA THR A 84 -10.15 -8.21 -2.09
C THR A 84 -10.60 -6.78 -1.80
N GLU A 85 -11.10 -6.51 -0.59
CA GLU A 85 -11.54 -5.18 -0.14
C GLU A 85 -10.40 -4.16 -0.26
N MET A 86 -9.24 -4.46 0.32
CA MET A 86 -8.08 -3.57 0.27
C MET A 86 -7.60 -3.32 -1.16
N LYS A 87 -7.55 -4.35 -2.03
CA LYS A 87 -7.20 -4.17 -3.44
C LYS A 87 -8.18 -3.28 -4.19
N ASN A 88 -9.47 -3.38 -3.88
CA ASN A 88 -10.48 -2.50 -4.47
C ASN A 88 -10.32 -1.05 -4.01
N ASP A 89 -10.01 -0.82 -2.74
CA ASP A 89 -9.82 0.53 -2.19
C ASP A 89 -8.52 1.18 -2.68
N ILE A 90 -7.45 0.40 -2.84
CA ILE A 90 -6.23 0.81 -3.56
C ILE A 90 -6.61 1.24 -4.97
N ASN A 91 -7.32 0.39 -5.74
CA ASN A 91 -7.69 0.71 -7.11
C ASN A 91 -8.47 2.04 -7.19
N LYS A 92 -9.50 2.24 -6.37
CA LYS A 92 -10.28 3.49 -6.32
C LYS A 92 -9.40 4.70 -6.00
N THR A 93 -8.52 4.57 -5.00
CA THR A 93 -7.65 5.66 -4.55
C THR A 93 -6.69 6.09 -5.66
N TYR A 94 -6.12 5.13 -6.37
CA TYR A 94 -5.19 5.40 -7.46
C TYR A 94 -5.90 5.87 -8.74
N ASP A 95 -7.09 5.35 -9.05
CA ASP A 95 -7.88 5.83 -10.19
C ASP A 95 -8.27 7.30 -9.98
N HIS A 96 -8.68 7.68 -8.76
CA HIS A 96 -8.92 9.08 -8.39
C HIS A 96 -7.65 9.94 -8.52
N ALA A 97 -6.49 9.45 -8.05
CA ALA A 97 -5.21 10.14 -8.18
C ALA A 97 -4.75 10.32 -9.64
N LEU A 98 -5.19 9.43 -10.54
CA LEU A 98 -4.91 9.47 -11.97
C LEU A 98 -5.98 10.21 -12.78
N GLY A 99 -7.10 10.60 -12.16
CA GLY A 99 -8.24 11.23 -12.84
C GLY A 99 -9.00 10.29 -13.78
N ARG A 100 -9.09 9.01 -13.42
CA ARG A 100 -9.82 7.95 -14.15
C ARG A 100 -11.15 7.61 -13.48
#